data_AF-A0A951QGA7-F1
#
_entry.id   AF-A0A951QGA7-F1
#
_cell.length_a   1.000
_cell.length_b   1.000
_cell.length_c   1.000
_cell.angle_alpha   90.00
_cell.angle_beta   90.00
_cell.angle_gamma   90.00
#
_symmetry.space_group_name_H-M   'P 1'
#
loop_
_entity.id
_entity.type
_entity.pdbx_description
1 polymer ?
#
loop_
_entity_poly.entity_id
_entity_poly.type
_entity_poly.pdbx_seq_one_letter_code
_entity_poly.pdbx_strand_id
1 'polypeptide(L)' 'MTEAGVQVCPTCKVKIIKMIGGDRVLFSTGAPGTRAVLWARVCQYAKTPACINQDRDRIGTIQAQDYYQPEANKKPEAIE' A
#
# COMPACT_ATOMS: atom_id res chain seq x y z
N MET A 1 -1.45 20.00 16.57
CA MET A 1 -1.64 18.62 17.06
C MET A 1 -1.08 17.68 16.00
N THR A 2 0.12 17.17 16.19
CA THR A 2 0.71 16.16 15.29
C THR A 2 0.00 14.84 15.57
N GLU A 3 -0.79 14.32 14.61
CA GLU A 3 -1.29 12.95 14.68
C GLU A 3 -0.09 12.00 14.83
N ALA A 4 0.17 11.52 16.05
CA ALA A 4 1.42 10.83 16.42
C ALA A 4 1.64 9.46 15.75
N GLY A 5 0.85 9.10 14.72
CA GLY A 5 0.92 7.82 14.02
C GLY A 5 0.82 7.90 12.49
N VAL A 6 0.58 9.07 11.90
CA VAL A 6 0.34 9.18 10.45
C VAL A 6 1.60 9.65 9.72
N GLN A 7 2.06 8.85 8.76
CA GLN A 7 3.13 9.19 7.83
C GLN A 7 2.53 9.34 6.43
N VAL A 8 2.80 10.45 5.76
CA VAL A 8 2.37 10.67 4.37
C VAL A 8 3.58 10.57 3.45
N CYS A 9 3.50 9.70 2.45
CA CYS A 9 4.58 9.57 1.48
C CYS A 9 4.65 10.84 0.60
N PRO A 10 5.78 11.57 0.55
CA PRO A 10 5.88 12.77 -0.28
C PRO A 10 5.85 12.44 -1.78
N THR A 11 6.21 11.20 -2.15
CA THR A 11 6.24 10.73 -3.54
C THR A 11 4.86 10.29 -4.03
N CYS A 12 4.22 9.32 -3.36
CA CYS A 12 2.96 8.74 -3.82
C CYS A 12 1.70 9.20 -3.07
N LYS A 13 1.86 10.08 -2.06
CA LYS A 13 0.79 10.64 -1.22
C LYS A 13 -0.04 9.64 -0.40
N VAL A 14 0.29 8.35 -0.49
CA VAL A 14 -0.28 7.30 0.36
C VAL A 14 0.03 7.57 1.83
N LYS A 15 -0.96 7.33 2.69
CA LYS A 15 -0.83 7.50 4.15
C LYS A 15 -0.59 6.15 4.81
N ILE A 16 0.34 6.09 5.75
CA ILE A 16 0.56 4.94 6.63
C ILE A 16 0.21 5.37 8.05
N ILE A 17 -0.78 4.71 8.62
CA ILE A 17 -1.26 4.93 9.99
C ILE A 17 -0.70 3.81 10.86
N LYS A 18 0.17 4.16 11.81
CA LYS A 18 0.65 3.25 12.84
C LYS A 18 -0.49 2.91 13.79
N MET A 19 -0.78 1.62 13.95
CA MET A 19 -1.76 1.12 14.91
C MET A 19 -1.13 0.03 15.78
N ILE A 20 -1.71 -0.18 16.97
CA ILE A 20 -1.36 -1.33 17.80
C ILE A 20 -1.77 -2.60 17.05
N GLY A 21 -0.83 -3.52 16.83
CA GLY A 21 -1.06 -4.76 16.08
C GLY A 21 -0.77 -4.69 14.58
N GLY A 22 -0.36 -3.53 14.04
CA GLY A 22 0.12 -3.42 12.66
C GLY A 22 -0.23 -2.10 11.99
N ASP A 23 0.51 -1.73 10.94
CA ASP A 23 0.27 -0.50 10.19
C ASP A 23 -0.88 -0.68 9.19
N ARG A 24 -1.77 0.32 9.11
CA ARG A 24 -2.81 0.42 8.08
C ARG A 24 -2.39 1.41 7.01
N VAL A 25 -2.52 1.04 5.75
CA VAL A 25 -2.19 1.89 4.60
C VAL A 25 -3.45 2.39 3.91
N LEU A 26 -3.56 3.71 3.72
CA LEU A 26 -4.66 4.35 3.00
C LEU A 26 -4.18 4.86 1.65
N PHE A 27 -4.66 4.22 0.59
CA PHE A 27 -4.48 4.65 -0.80
C PHE A 27 -5.44 5.79 -1.15
N SER A 28 -5.17 6.50 -2.24
CA SER A 28 -6.07 7.56 -2.75
C SER A 28 -7.41 7.01 -3.24
N THR A 29 -7.44 5.75 -3.67
CA THR A 29 -8.61 5.05 -4.19
C THR A 29 -8.56 3.58 -3.78
N GLY A 30 -9.72 2.99 -3.54
CA GLY A 30 -9.86 1.57 -3.19
C GLY A 30 -9.76 1.28 -1.69
N ALA A 31 -9.70 -0.01 -1.35
CA ALA A 31 -9.65 -0.47 0.02
C ALA A 31 -8.30 -0.14 0.70
N PRO A 32 -8.29 0.11 2.02
CA PRO A 32 -7.07 0.12 2.81
C PRO A 32 -6.29 -1.19 2.66
N GLY A 33 -4.96 -1.10 2.73
CA GLY A 33 -4.08 -2.25 2.62
C GLY A 33 -2.97 -2.26 3.67
N THR A 34 -1.93 -3.04 3.39
CA THR A 34 -0.75 -3.21 4.23
C THR A 34 0.48 -2.56 3.60
N ARG A 35 1.59 -2.53 4.34
CA ARG A 35 2.89 -2.10 3.79
C ARG A 35 3.37 -3.01 2.66
N ALA A 36 3.04 -4.30 2.67
CA ALA A 36 3.35 -5.23 1.60
C ALA A 36 2.65 -4.83 0.29
N VAL A 37 1.33 -4.57 0.34
CA VAL A 37 0.55 -4.06 -0.80
C VAL A 37 1.11 -2.73 -1.31
N LEU A 38 1.45 -1.79 -0.42
CA LEU A 38 2.02 -0.50 -0.80
C LEU A 38 3.33 -0.64 -1.56
N TRP A 39 4.22 -1.51 -1.08
CA TRP A 39 5.47 -1.75 -1.78
C TRP A 39 5.24 -2.44 -3.13
N ALA A 40 4.47 -3.52 -3.14
CA ALA A 40 4.19 -4.35 -4.32
C ALA A 40 3.43 -3.59 -5.43
N ARG A 41 2.66 -2.54 -5.12
CA ARG A 41 1.91 -1.79 -6.15
C ARG A 41 2.52 -0.44 -6.49
N VAL A 42 3.27 0.18 -5.57
CA VAL A 42 3.64 1.60 -5.71
C VAL A 42 5.12 1.84 -5.43
N CYS A 43 5.60 1.64 -4.20
CA CYS A 43 6.94 2.12 -3.84
C CYS A 43 8.07 1.34 -4.54
N GLN A 44 7.85 0.10 -4.98
CA GLN A 44 8.87 -0.59 -5.80
C GLN A 44 9.08 0.07 -7.17
N TYR A 45 8.05 0.71 -7.72
CA TYR A 45 8.09 1.34 -9.05
C TYR A 45 8.41 2.83 -9.01
N ALA A 46 8.35 3.47 -7.83
CA ALA A 46 8.62 4.89 -7.67
C ALA A 46 10.07 5.29 -8.02
N LYS A 47 11.02 4.32 -8.00
CA LYS A 47 12.44 4.50 -8.35
C LYS A 47 13.10 5.73 -7.67
N THR A 48 12.66 6.07 -6.45
CA THR A 48 13.19 7.17 -5.66
C THR A 48 13.28 6.81 -4.18
N PRO A 49 14.36 7.21 -3.47
CA PRO A 49 14.47 7.03 -2.03
C PRO A 49 13.44 7.87 -1.24
N ALA A 50 12.80 8.85 -1.88
CA ALA A 50 11.75 9.65 -1.27
C ALA A 50 10.41 8.88 -1.06
N CYS A 51 10.28 7.63 -1.53
CA CYS A 51 9.13 6.79 -1.17
C CYS A 51 9.35 6.21 0.23
N ILE A 52 8.45 6.48 1.18
CA ILE A 52 8.70 6.15 2.61
C ILE A 52 8.60 4.65 2.95
N ASN A 53 8.19 3.80 2.00
CA ASN A 53 7.98 2.38 2.22
C ASN A 53 8.99 1.54 1.43
N GLN A 54 10.28 1.71 1.74
CA GLN A 54 11.40 0.99 1.10
C GLN A 54 12.09 -0.01 2.04
N ASP A 55 12.06 0.25 3.35
CA ASP A 55 12.66 -0.58 4.40
C ASP A 55 12.10 -2.01 4.38
N ARG A 56 12.97 -2.99 4.06
CA ARG A 56 12.61 -4.40 3.92
C ARG A 56 12.03 -4.99 5.21
N ASP A 57 12.59 -4.61 6.35
CA ASP A 57 12.20 -5.17 7.64
C ASP A 57 10.81 -4.68 8.07
N ARG A 58 10.37 -3.53 7.53
CA ARG A 58 9.08 -2.93 7.85
C ARG A 58 7.98 -3.26 6.84
N ILE A 59 8.32 -3.72 5.65
CA ILE A 59 7.32 -4.04 4.61
C ILE A 59 6.50 -5.27 4.96
N GLY A 60 7.13 -6.22 5.67
CA GLY A 60 6.56 -7.53 5.96
C GLY A 60 6.63 -8.49 4.77
N THR A 61 5.97 -9.64 4.91
CA THR A 61 5.92 -10.65 3.87
C THR A 61 5.02 -10.20 2.73
N ILE A 62 5.58 -10.18 1.51
CA ILE A 62 4.85 -9.88 0.28
C ILE A 62 4.30 -11.19 -0.29
N GLN A 63 3.02 -11.22 -0.61
CA GLN A 63 2.34 -12.36 -1.22
C GLN A 63 1.94 -12.05 -2.67
N ALA A 64 1.65 -13.08 -3.48
CA ALA A 64 1.34 -12.92 -4.90
C ALA A 64 0.12 -12.01 -5.16
N GLN A 65 -0.85 -11.97 -4.24
CA GLN A 65 -2.03 -11.10 -4.31
C GLN A 65 -1.76 -9.64 -3.96
N ASP A 66 -0.62 -9.32 -3.36
CA ASP A 66 -0.26 -7.94 -3.04
C ASP A 66 0.06 -7.15 -4.31
N TYR A 67 0.56 -7.82 -5.35
CA TYR A 67 0.81 -7.22 -6.66
C TYR A 67 -0.51 -6.81 -7.35
N TYR A 68 -0.39 -5.91 -8.32
CA TYR A 68 -1.54 -5.49 -9.12
C TYR A 68 -2.01 -6.66 -10.01
N GLN A 69 -3.29 -7.02 -9.91
CA GLN A 69 -3.93 -8.05 -10.72
C GLN A 69 -5.05 -7.43 -11.55
N PRO A 70 -4.85 -7.22 -12.86
CA PRO A 70 -5.87 -6.58 -13.71
C PRO A 70 -7.14 -7.42 -13.85
N GLU A 71 -7.01 -8.75 -13.87
CA GLU A 71 -8.13 -9.70 -14.01
C GLU A 71 -9.08 -9.68 -12.80
N ALA A 72 -8.56 -9.46 -11.59
CA ALA A 72 -9.37 -9.40 -10.37
C ALA A 72 -10.28 -8.15 -10.27
N ASN A 73 -10.04 -7.14 -11.12
CA ASN A 73 -10.86 -5.92 -11.17
C ASN A 73 -11.96 -5.99 -12.24
N LYS A 74 -12.06 -7.08 -13.00
CA LYS A 74 -13.19 -7.29 -13.91
C LYS A 74 -14.42 -7.61 -13.06
N LYS A 75 -15.50 -6.82 -13.25
CA LYS A 75 -16.83 -7.19 -12.72
C LYS A 75 -17.13 -8.60 -13.25
N PRO A 76 -17.62 -9.54 -12.43
CA PRO A 76 -17.99 -10.85 -12.94
C PRO A 76 -18.95 -10.64 -14.10
N GLU A 77 -18.53 -11.11 -15.28
CA GLU A 77 -19.32 -11.10 -16.48
C GLU A 77 -20.51 -12.01 -16.19
N ALA A 78 -21.71 -11.42 -16.14
CA ALA A 78 -22.91 -12.19 -15.90
C ALA A 78 -23.06 -13.17 -17.08
N ILE A 79 -23.04 -14.45 -16.77
CA ILE A 79 -23.42 -15.50 -17.71
C ILE A 79 -24.94 -15.36 -17.84
N GLU A 80 -25.41 -14.80 -18.96
CA GLU A 80 -26.83 -14.81 -19.35
C GLU A 80 -27.29 -16.22 -19.73
#